data_AF-A0A7X7D6P2-F1
#
_entry.id   AF-A0A7X7D6P2-F1
#
_cell.length_a   1.000
_cell.length_b   1.000
_cell.length_c   1.000
_cell.angle_alpha   90.00
_cell.angle_beta   90.00
_cell.angle_gamma   90.00
#
_symmetry.space_group_name_H-M   'P 1'
#
loop_
_entity.id
_entity.type
_entity.pdbx_description
1 polymer ?
#
loop_
_entity_poly.entity_id
_entity_poly.type
_entity_poly.pdbx_seq_one_letter_code
_entity_poly.pdbx_strand_id
1 'polypeptide(L)' 'EFIELRNHPFWVATQAHPEFKSRPTNPAPLFRDFVAAALTRAEGRDPHLFDVDSTLASGRA' A
#
# COMPACT_ATOMS: atom_id res chain seq x y z
N GLU A 1 5.26 -10.51 -9.76
CA GLU A 1 6.14 -9.33 -9.55
C GLU A 1 5.41 -8.31 -8.67
N PHE A 2 6.14 -7.55 -7.87
CA PHE A 2 5.61 -6.53 -6.96
C PHE A 2 6.29 -5.18 -7.23
N ILE A 3 5.54 -4.10 -7.14
CA ILE A 3 6.02 -2.72 -7.29
C ILE A 3 5.48 -1.91 -6.11
N GLU A 4 6.31 -1.02 -5.58
CA GLU A 4 5.96 -0.08 -4.52
C GLU A 4 6.23 1.36 -4.98
N LEU A 5 5.39 2.30 -4.55
CA LEU A 5 5.58 3.72 -4.82
C LEU A 5 6.32 4.36 -3.65
N ARG A 6 7.50 4.89 -3.92
CA ARG A 6 8.31 5.60 -2.92
C ARG A 6 7.51 6.77 -2.33
N ASN A 7 7.70 7.00 -1.03
CA ASN A 7 7.06 8.06 -0.25
C ASN A 7 5.52 7.95 -0.11
N HIS A 8 4.91 6.87 -0.59
CA HIS A 8 3.50 6.60 -0.32
C HIS A 8 3.37 5.70 0.93
N PRO A 9 2.53 6.05 1.92
CA PRO A 9 2.46 5.34 3.20
C PRO A 9 2.02 3.87 3.07
N PHE A 10 1.17 3.56 2.08
CA PHE A 10 0.87 2.19 1.69
C PHE A 10 0.46 2.10 0.21
N TRP A 11 1.40 1.80 -0.69
CA TRP A 11 1.12 1.55 -2.11
C TRP A 11 1.88 0.33 -2.59
N VAL A 12 1.14 -0.70 -2.99
CA VAL A 12 1.69 -1.95 -3.49
C VAL A 12 0.85 -2.38 -4.69
N ALA A 13 1.52 -2.68 -5.80
CA ALA A 13 0.90 -3.24 -6.99
C ALA A 13 1.51 -4.60 -7.32
N THR A 14 0.68 -5.57 -7.70
CA THR A 14 1.15 -6.89 -8.12
C THR A 14 0.24 -7.47 -9.21
N GLN A 15 0.83 -8.27 -10.09
CA GLN A 15 0.10 -9.13 -11.04
C GLN A 15 -0.13 -10.55 -10.49
N ALA A 16 0.36 -10.85 -9.29
CA ALA A 16 0.07 -12.11 -8.63
C ALA A 16 -1.40 -12.16 -8.16
N HIS A 17 -1.90 -13.36 -7.88
CA HIS A 17 -3.22 -13.58 -7.28
C HIS A 17 -3.11 -14.01 -5.81
N PRO A 18 -2.82 -13.07 -4.88
CA PRO A 18 -2.72 -13.38 -3.44
C PRO A 18 -4.05 -13.88 -2.84
N GLU A 19 -5.18 -13.65 -3.52
CA GLU A 19 -6.52 -14.13 -3.14
C GLU A 19 -6.53 -15.65 -2.95
N PHE A 20 -5.89 -16.40 -3.84
CA PHE A 20 -5.89 -17.86 -3.78
C PHE A 20 -5.11 -18.43 -2.59
N LYS A 21 -4.24 -17.62 -1.96
CA LYS A 21 -3.48 -18.00 -0.76
C LYS A 21 -4.11 -17.49 0.55
N SER A 22 -5.13 -16.63 0.48
CA SER A 22 -5.82 -16.09 1.65
C SER A 22 -6.79 -17.10 2.25
N ARG A 23 -6.86 -17.18 3.59
CA ARG A 23 -7.81 -18.04 4.33
C ARG A 23 -8.46 -17.23 5.47
N PRO A 24 -9.65 -17.63 5.96
CA PRO A 24 -10.35 -16.88 7.03
C PRO A 24 -9.50 -16.65 8.29
N THR A 25 -8.71 -17.64 8.71
CA THR A 25 -7.82 -17.55 9.89
C THR A 25 -6.38 -17.16 9.56
N ASN A 26 -6.04 -17.04 8.27
CA ASN A 26 -4.72 -16.67 7.80
C ASN A 26 -4.84 -15.81 6.53
N PRO A 27 -5.20 -14.53 6.67
CA PRO A 27 -5.33 -13.63 5.54
C PRO A 27 -3.97 -13.44 4.86
N ALA A 28 -3.98 -13.36 3.53
CA ALA A 28 -2.77 -13.02 2.80
C ALA A 28 -2.21 -11.67 3.32
N PRO A 29 -0.88 -11.55 3.53
CA PRO A 29 -0.28 -10.35 4.12
C PRO A 29 -0.71 -9.04 3.46
N LEU A 30 -0.78 -9.02 2.12
CA LEU A 30 -1.20 -7.85 1.36
C LEU A 30 -2.56 -7.30 1.81
N PHE A 31 -3.56 -8.16 2.05
CA PHE A 31 -4.90 -7.71 2.43
C PHE A 31 -4.98 -7.32 3.90
N ARG A 32 -4.33 -8.10 4.79
CA ARG A 32 -4.26 -7.76 6.22
C ARG A 32 -3.64 -6.39 6.42
N ASP A 33 -2.51 -6.14 5.77
CA ASP A 33 -1.73 -4.93 5.96
C ASP A 33 -2.40 -3.73 5.26
N PHE A 34 -3.11 -3.96 4.14
CA PHE A 34 -3.97 -2.93 3.53
C PHE A 34 -5.06 -2.43 4.49
N VAL A 35 -5.76 -3.34 5.17
CA VAL A 35 -6.77 -2.96 6.16
C VAL A 35 -6.14 -2.21 7.35
N ALA A 36 -4.98 -2.66 7.83
CA ALA A 36 -4.27 -1.97 8.92
C ALA A 36 -3.84 -0.54 8.54
N ALA A 37 -3.35 -0.34 7.31
CA ALA A 37 -3.03 0.99 6.78
C ALA A 37 -4.28 1.86 6.63
N ALA A 38 -5.38 1.28 6.14
CA ALA A 38 -6.67 1.99 6.02
C ALA A 38 -7.21 2.45 7.39
N LEU A 39 -7.10 1.60 8.42
CA LEU A 39 -7.47 1.96 9.80
C LEU A 39 -6.61 3.10 10.33
N THR A 40 -5.30 3.02 10.14
CA THR A 40 -4.36 4.08 10.52
C THR A 40 -4.70 5.43 9.89
N ARG A 41 -5.07 5.41 8.61
CA ARG A 41 -5.56 6.60 7.91
C ARG A 41 -6.89 7.11 8.48
N ALA A 42 -7.86 6.21 8.68
CA ALA A 42 -9.20 6.55 9.18
C ALA A 42 -9.17 7.15 10.60
N GLU A 43 -8.26 6.67 11.44
CA GLU A 43 -8.06 7.16 12.81
C GLU A 43 -7.26 8.46 12.87
N GLY A 44 -6.94 9.08 11.71
CA GLY A 44 -6.25 10.36 11.64
C GLY A 44 -4.78 10.29 12.07
N ARG A 45 -4.21 9.09 12.21
CA ARG A 45 -2.77 8.93 12.48
C ARG A 45 -1.91 9.23 11.26
N ASP A 46 -2.50 9.13 10.06
CA ASP A 46 -1.87 9.56 8.81
C ASP A 46 -2.90 10.14 7.83
N PRO A 47 -3.38 11.37 8.05
CA PRO A 47 -4.47 11.97 7.29
C PRO A 47 -4.00 12.64 5.98
N HIS A 48 -2.69 12.77 5.75
CA HIS A 48 -2.16 13.54 4.64
C HIS A 48 -2.50 12.86 3.31
N LEU A 49 -2.96 13.65 2.34
CA LEU A 49 -3.01 13.24 0.94
C LEU A 49 -1.59 13.40 0.38
N PHE A 50 -1.06 12.35 -0.24
CA PHE A 50 0.29 12.35 -0.76
C PHE A 50 0.41 13.26 -1.98
N ASP A 51 1.52 13.99 -2.09
CA ASP A 51 1.85 14.79 -3.26
C ASP A 51 2.55 13.91 -4.31
N VAL A 52 1.81 13.54 -5.35
CA VAL A 52 2.28 12.70 -6.48
C VAL A 52 3.44 13.38 -7.22
N ASP A 53 3.43 14.72 -7.31
CA ASP A 53 4.37 15.48 -8.14
C ASP A 53 5.77 15.52 -7.51
N SER A 54 5.85 15.53 -6.18
CA SER A 54 7.11 15.45 -5.42
C SER A 54 7.92 14.16 -5.69
N THR A 55 7.23 13.07 -6.04
CA THR A 55 7.85 11.76 -6.29
C THR A 55 8.39 11.65 -7.72
N LEU A 56 7.71 12.25 -8.71
CA LEU A 56 8.14 12.29 -10.12
C LEU A 56 9.38 13.17 -10.34
N ALA A 57 9.57 14.21 -9.53
CA ALA A 57 10.75 15.08 -9.59
C ALA A 57 12.05 14.37 -9.20
N SER A 58 11.99 13.34 -8.35
CA SER A 58 13.17 12.58 -7.88
C SER A 58 13.70 11.54 -8.88
N GLY A 59 12.97 11.27 -9.97
CA GLY A 59 13.28 10.22 -10.95
C GLY A 59 13.78 10.71 -12.31
N ARG A 60 14.01 12.03 -12.47
CA ARG A 60 14.66 12.60 -13.66
C ARG A 60 16.13 12.91 -13.33
N ALA A 61 16.96 11.89 -13.34
CA ALA A 61 18.41 11.99 -13.48
C ALA A 61 18.86 10.93 -14.50
#